data_AF-A0A804UEH5-F1
#
_entry.id   AF-A0A804UEH5-F1
#
_cell.length_a   1.000
_cell.length_b   1.000
_cell.length_c   1.000
_cell.angle_alpha   90.00
_cell.angle_beta   90.00
_cell.angle_gamma   90.00
#
_symmetry.space_group_name_H-M   'P 1'
#
loop_
_entity.id
_entity.type
_entity.pdbx_description
1 polymer ?
#
loop_
_entity_poly.entity_id
_entity_poly.type
_entity_poly.pdbx_seq_one_letter_code
_entity_poly.pdbx_strand_id
1 'polypeptide(L)'
;MVNVPKTKKTYCKNKECKKHTLHKVTQYKKGKDSLSAQGKRRYDRKQSGYGGQTKPVFHKKVMKYTYVIVLLLHQSFIFVRFDASMKD
;
A
#
# COMPACT_ATOMS: atom_id res chain seq x y z
N MET A 1 -1.53 -14.98 -15.60
CA MET A 1 -0.97 -14.43 -14.33
C MET A 1 0.34 -13.74 -14.66
N VAL A 2 0.70 -12.67 -13.94
CA VAL A 2 1.99 -12.01 -14.16
C VAL A 2 3.02 -12.54 -13.17
N ASN A 3 4.09 -13.12 -13.71
CA ASN A 3 5.19 -13.63 -12.92
C ASN A 3 6.19 -12.51 -12.62
N VAL A 4 6.39 -12.20 -11.33
CA VAL A 4 7.37 -11.21 -10.88
C VAL A 4 8.56 -11.94 -10.27
N PRO A 5 9.80 -11.62 -10.69
CA PRO A 5 10.98 -12.28 -10.14
C PRO A 5 11.15 -11.94 -8.65
N LYS A 6 11.53 -12.94 -7.85
CA LYS A 6 11.80 -12.79 -6.40
C LYS A 6 13.01 -11.90 -6.11
N THR A 7 13.88 -11.69 -7.09
CA THR A 7 15.07 -10.84 -7.01
C THR A 7 15.20 -9.96 -8.25
N LYS A 8 15.51 -8.66 -8.06
CA LYS A 8 15.73 -7.71 -9.16
C LYS A 8 17.02 -6.93 -8.92
N LYS A 9 17.84 -6.76 -9.97
CA LYS A 9 18.96 -5.81 -9.94
C LYS A 9 18.42 -4.39 -10.15
N THR A 10 18.60 -3.51 -9.16
CA THR A 10 18.22 -2.10 -9.29
C THR A 10 19.23 -1.19 -8.60
N TYR A 11 19.15 0.11 -8.89
CA TYR A 11 20.07 1.09 -8.33
C TYR A 11 19.77 1.31 -6.86
N CYS A 12 20.83 1.28 -6.08
CA CYS A 12 20.83 1.34 -4.64
C CYS A 12 21.13 2.79 -4.21
N LYS A 13 20.12 3.51 -3.69
CA LYS A 13 20.25 4.94 -3.35
C LYS A 13 20.94 5.17 -1.99
N ASN A 14 21.19 4.12 -1.21
CA ASN A 14 21.90 4.25 0.06
C ASN A 14 23.30 4.85 -0.17
N LYS A 15 23.76 5.70 0.77
CA LYS A 15 25.01 6.47 0.65
C LYS A 15 26.23 5.58 0.46
N GLU A 16 26.21 4.38 1.04
CA GLU A 16 27.27 3.37 0.97
C GLU A 16 27.25 2.56 -0.33
N CYS A 17 26.08 2.45 -0.95
CA CYS A 17 25.82 1.39 -1.92
C CYS A 17 25.64 1.88 -3.35
N LYS A 18 25.95 3.14 -3.69
CA LYS A 18 25.73 3.89 -4.97
C LYS A 18 26.06 3.16 -6.30
N LYS A 19 25.53 1.96 -6.48
CA LYS A 19 25.76 0.98 -7.54
C LYS A 19 24.50 0.11 -7.67
N HIS A 20 24.42 -0.68 -8.72
CA HIS A 20 23.34 -1.64 -8.90
C HIS A 20 23.57 -2.89 -8.06
N THR A 21 22.64 -3.19 -7.16
CA THR A 21 22.70 -4.38 -6.31
C THR A 21 21.49 -5.28 -6.53
N LEU A 22 21.60 -6.54 -6.11
CA LEU A 22 20.48 -7.47 -6.08
C LEU A 22 19.57 -7.14 -4.90
N HIS A 23 18.29 -6.92 -5.17
CA HIS A 23 17.28 -6.67 -4.15
C HIS A 23 16.22 -7.78 -4.14
N LYS A 24 15.85 -8.20 -2.94
CA LYS A 24 14.70 -9.08 -2.73
C LYS A 24 13.41 -8.31 -2.97
N VAL A 25 12.53 -8.88 -3.79
CA VAL A 25 11.21 -8.32 -4.10
C VAL A 25 10.18 -8.95 -3.17
N THR A 26 9.45 -8.10 -2.45
CA THR A 26 8.33 -8.52 -1.60
C THR A 26 7.09 -7.73 -1.94
N GLN A 27 5.92 -8.34 -1.76
CA GLN A 27 4.66 -7.62 -1.92
C GLN A 27 4.40 -6.77 -0.69
N TYR A 28 4.06 -5.50 -0.90
CA TYR A 28 3.63 -4.63 0.19
C TYR A 28 2.30 -5.12 0.76
N LYS A 29 2.26 -5.29 2.08
CA LYS A 29 1.04 -5.52 2.83
C LYS A 29 0.76 -4.28 3.66
N LYS A 30 -0.50 -3.83 3.66
CA LYS A 30 -0.93 -2.76 4.55
C LYS A 30 -0.74 -3.22 6.00
N GLY A 31 -0.03 -2.42 6.79
CA GLY A 31 0.10 -2.65 8.23
C GLY A 31 -1.21 -2.40 8.98
N LYS A 32 -1.23 -2.72 10.28
CA LYS A 32 -2.36 -2.39 11.16
C LYS A 32 -2.51 -0.86 11.25
N ASP A 33 -3.74 -0.37 11.16
CA ASP A 33 -4.01 1.05 11.31
C ASP A 33 -3.71 1.52 12.75
N SER A 34 -2.96 2.61 12.90
CA SER A 34 -2.60 3.16 14.21
C SER A 34 -3.74 3.98 14.82
N LEU A 35 -4.04 3.73 16.10
CA LEU A 35 -5.07 4.46 16.85
C LEU A 35 -4.63 5.87 17.29
N SER A 36 -3.33 6.08 17.46
CA SER A 36 -2.77 7.37 17.92
C SER A 36 -2.62 8.40 16.78
N ALA A 37 -2.91 8.00 15.53
CA ALA A 37 -2.89 8.90 14.38
C ALA A 37 -3.86 10.08 14.59
N GLN A 38 -3.44 11.29 14.21
CA GLN A 38 -4.23 12.51 14.42
C GLN A 38 -5.63 12.41 13.77
N GLY A 39 -5.71 11.80 12.58
CA GLY A 39 -6.98 11.59 11.88
C GLY A 39 -7.95 10.68 12.64
N LYS A 40 -7.44 9.60 13.22
CA LYS A 40 -8.23 8.64 14.02
C LYS A 40 -8.69 9.27 15.33
N ARG A 41 -7.79 9.94 16.07
CA ARG A 41 -8.14 10.70 17.29
C ARG A 41 -9.24 11.73 17.04
N ARG A 42 -9.14 12.47 15.93
CA ARG A 42 -10.16 13.46 15.54
C ARG A 42 -11.49 12.79 15.18
N TYR A 43 -11.46 11.65 14.47
CA TYR A 43 -12.65 10.89 14.09
C TYR A 43 -13.37 10.36 15.33
N ASP A 44 -12.65 9.75 16.26
CA ASP A 44 -13.23 9.15 17.47
C ASP A 44 -13.87 10.20 18.39
N ARG A 45 -13.21 11.36 18.54
CA ARG A 45 -13.79 12.51 19.26
C ARG A 45 -15.02 13.09 18.55
N LYS A 46 -15.07 13.06 17.22
CA LYS A 46 -16.26 13.52 16.49
C LYS A 46 -17.40 12.51 16.61
N GLN A 47 -17.06 11.23 16.69
CA GLN A 47 -18.00 10.12 16.72
C GLN A 47 -18.61 9.87 18.11
N SER A 48 -18.01 10.39 19.18
CA SER A 48 -18.53 10.25 20.54
C SER A 48 -19.78 11.11 20.78
N GLY A 49 -20.76 10.56 21.49
CA GLY A 49 -22.02 11.22 21.84
C GLY A 49 -23.21 10.71 21.02
N TYR A 50 -24.31 11.45 21.09
CA TYR A 50 -25.52 11.17 20.30
C TYR A 50 -25.43 11.87 18.93
N GLY A 51 -26.05 11.29 17.89
CA GLY A 51 -26.05 11.87 16.54
C GLY A 51 -25.58 10.94 15.42
N GLY A 52 -25.31 9.66 15.71
CA GLY A 52 -25.05 8.64 14.70
C GLY A 52 -23.74 8.83 13.94
N GLN A 53 -23.71 8.44 12.67
CA GLN A 53 -22.50 8.44 11.84
C GLN A 53 -22.10 9.86 11.39
N THR A 54 -20.92 10.35 11.82
CA THR A 54 -20.55 11.77 11.64
C THR A 54 -19.75 12.10 10.38
N LYS A 55 -19.36 11.08 9.61
CA LYS A 55 -18.59 11.21 8.36
C LYS A 55 -19.18 10.29 7.29
N PRO A 56 -19.19 10.72 6.02
CA PRO A 56 -19.77 9.92 4.94
C PRO A 56 -18.99 8.63 4.76
N VAL A 57 -19.71 7.51 4.77
CA VAL A 57 -19.16 6.21 4.36
C VAL A 57 -19.27 6.12 2.84
N PHE A 58 -18.22 5.67 2.19
CA PHE A 58 -18.20 5.52 0.74
C PHE A 58 -18.85 4.19 0.34
N HIS A 59 -20.08 4.25 -0.20
CA HIS A 59 -20.89 3.08 -0.54
C HIS A 59 -20.70 2.62 -1.99
N LYS A 60 -20.55 3.57 -2.92
CA LYS A 60 -20.43 3.27 -4.35
C LYS A 60 -19.00 2.91 -4.69
N LYS A 61 -18.59 1.68 -4.36
CA LYS A 61 -17.36 1.13 -4.91
C LYS A 61 -17.57 0.88 -6.39
N VAL A 62 -17.18 1.84 -7.23
CA VAL A 62 -16.96 1.57 -8.65
C VAL A 62 -16.03 0.37 -8.70
N MET A 63 -16.45 -0.70 -9.36
CA MET A 63 -15.68 -1.94 -9.44
C MET A 63 -14.35 -1.62 -10.10
N LYS A 64 -13.32 -1.38 -9.27
CA LYS A 64 -11.96 -1.23 -9.73
C LYS A 64 -11.53 -2.61 -10.19
N TYR A 65 -11.60 -2.81 -11.49
CA TYR A 65 -11.06 -3.95 -12.20
C TYR A 65 -9.53 -4.01 -12.11
N THR A 66 -8.85 -3.14 -11.37
CA THR A 66 -7.39 -3.14 -11.21
C THR A 66 -7.04 -2.82 -9.77
N TYR A 67 -6.03 -3.51 -9.24
CA TYR A 67 -5.36 -3.09 -8.01
C TYR A 67 -3.88 -2.87 -8.32
N VAL A 68 -3.36 -1.70 -7.94
CA VAL A 68 -1.92 -1.43 -8.08
C VAL A 68 -1.23 -2.21 -6.96
N ILE A 69 -0.50 -3.25 -7.32
CA ILE A 69 0.35 -3.97 -6.38
C ILE A 69 1.60 -3.13 -6.20
N VAL A 70 1.87 -2.74 -4.96
CA VAL A 70 3.11 -2.06 -4.60
C VAL A 70 4.13 -3.13 -4.23
N LEU A 71 5.26 -3.14 -4.93
CA LEU A 71 6.39 -4.00 -4.61
C LEU A 71 7.39 -3.22 -3.77
N LEU A 72 7.79 -3.82 -2.66
CA LEU A 72 8.85 -3.35 -1.78
C LEU A 72 10.16 -3.97 -2.22
N LEU A 73 11.08 -3.12 -2.64
CA LEU A 73 12.51 -3.42 -2.66
C LEU A 73 13.11 -2.74 -1.43
N HIS A 74 14.12 -3.37 -0.83
CA HIS A 74 14.77 -2.88 0.39
C HIS A 74 15.26 -1.42 0.32
N GLN A 75 15.31 -0.81 -0.87
CA GLN A 75 15.71 0.59 -1.08
C GLN A 75 14.81 1.36 -2.07
N SER A 76 13.72 0.78 -2.56
CA SER A 76 12.81 1.47 -3.50
C SER A 76 11.42 0.84 -3.56
N PHE A 77 10.39 1.68 -3.60
CA PHE A 77 9.02 1.25 -3.93
C PHE A 77 8.82 1.29 -5.44
N ILE A 78 8.25 0.22 -6.01
CA ILE A 78 7.84 0.20 -7.41
C ILE A 78 6.33 -0.06 -7.46
N PHE A 79 5.61 0.84 -8.13
CA PHE A 79 4.18 0.67 -8.40
C PHE A 79 4.01 -0.13 -9.68
N VAL A 80 3.30 -1.26 -9.61
CA VAL A 80 2.92 -2.04 -10.79
C VAL A 80 1.41 -2.06 -10.88
N ARG A 81 0.86 -1.54 -11.98
CA ARG A 81 -0.59 -1.51 -12.23
C ARG A 81 -1.00 -2.84 -12.84
N PHE A 82 -1.95 -3.53 -12.21
CA PHE A 82 -2.43 -4.85 -12.66
C PHE A 82 -3.92 -4.81 -12.97
N ASP A 83 -4.30 -5.30 -14.16
CA ASP A 83 -5.67 -5.58 -14.55
C ASP A 83 -6.15 -6.89 -13.88
N ALA A 84 -7.20 -6.77 -13.08
CA ALA A 84 -7.87 -7.81 -12.32
C ALA A 84 -8.66 -8.70 -13.28
N SER A 85 -7.95 -9.65 -13.86
CA SER A 85 -8.56 -10.90 -14.33
C SER A 85 -8.07 -12.12 -13.54
N MET A 86 -7.21 -11.95 -12.54
CA MET A 86 -6.62 -13.08 -11.78
C MET A 86 -6.46 -12.72 -10.31
N LYS A 87 -7.47 -13.08 -9.51
CA LYS A 87 -7.31 -13.46 -8.10
C LYS A 87 -7.73 -14.91 -8.00
N ASP A 88 -6.78 -15.78 -8.33
CA ASP A 88 -6.57 -17.07 -7.68
C ASP A 88 -5.09 -17.09 -7.26
#